data_AF-A0A7W0FUR6-F1
#
_entry.id   AF-A0A7W0FUR6-F1
#
_cell.length_a   1.000
_cell.length_b   1.000
_cell.length_c   1.000
_cell.angle_alpha   90.00
_cell.angle_beta   90.00
_cell.angle_gamma   90.00
#
_symmetry.space_group_name_H-M   'P 1'
#
loop_
_entity.id
_entity.type
_entity.pdbx_description
1 polymer ?
#
loop_
_entity_poly.entity_id
_entity_poly.type
_entity_poly.pdbx_seq_one_letter_code
_entity_poly.pdbx_strand_id
1 'polypeptide(L)'
;MTENFSADVTLFNDLDLPLLNFAEAMPVLVNGDITTVALGNVHSDQHIVEGKNFWHCHNLYHYNKASLEVSNSADAAQIFTSTQFERFLSLIGRIVETMFNTTFFSSYHYFTNGEDKKDGIYSKDAPLSTNEKGSSYFVGHATVTMHVPVKSISGGDDIKVNLITDPIEGDMLKILYPRMTDPARLMDDCPVPHVFLLSHNHRDHYDEDTLKKLVKYQPVMIVLAGDAEKFTNLGFKNVHETNWWQKTTIPVIQGNNQGLLEITAVPANHWSGQGPCDGHQATFVGFVIHKDGGDVYFAGDTARLTNEHIKAMREQFDIRTMFQPGGPDECRENMKGTHQSSVDGVWMHFELMLQNLYEKDDFINRPKSEFIKEAKKLRTIYMHNKTYKLGNLHFDDTDASVGRLKKALETNSEKDLAALREHELAVLEELKGYWLQSEEKQFFFTPNNVQNGFEFLTSEEILEILEATIVIPKIGARTEFAS
;
A
#
# COMPACT_ATOMS: atom_id res chain seq x y z
N MET A 1 7.53 -40.13 -3.68
CA MET A 1 6.95 -40.36 -5.02
C MET A 1 6.67 -38.99 -5.60
N THR A 2 7.37 -38.70 -6.69
CA THR A 2 7.30 -37.47 -7.48
C THR A 2 6.00 -37.46 -8.27
N GLU A 3 5.06 -36.60 -7.93
CA GLU A 3 3.93 -36.28 -8.80
C GLU A 3 4.20 -34.97 -9.52
N ASN A 4 4.24 -35.10 -10.84
CA ASN A 4 4.50 -34.06 -11.82
C ASN A 4 3.36 -33.05 -11.79
N PHE A 5 3.62 -31.83 -11.33
CA PHE A 5 2.88 -30.66 -11.78
C PHE A 5 3.30 -30.38 -13.23
N SER A 6 2.67 -31.06 -14.20
CA SER A 6 2.64 -30.58 -15.57
C SER A 6 1.59 -29.47 -15.65
N ALA A 7 1.96 -28.25 -15.24
CA ALA A 7 1.23 -27.07 -15.67
C ALA A 7 1.57 -26.86 -17.15
N ASP A 8 0.54 -26.88 -17.99
CA ASP A 8 0.65 -26.59 -19.42
C ASP A 8 1.42 -25.28 -19.65
N VAL A 9 2.67 -25.42 -20.12
CA VAL A 9 3.52 -24.34 -20.61
C VAL A 9 3.03 -23.96 -22.00
N THR A 10 1.84 -23.35 -22.07
CA THR A 10 1.31 -22.71 -23.28
C THR A 10 0.46 -21.51 -22.86
N LEU A 11 1.10 -20.42 -22.43
CA LEU A 11 0.43 -19.11 -22.29
C LEU A 11 1.39 -17.91 -22.35
N PHE A 12 2.43 -17.99 -23.20
CA PHE A 12 3.37 -16.88 -23.42
C PHE A 12 3.30 -16.25 -24.83
N ASN A 13 2.39 -16.70 -25.70
CA ASN A 13 2.26 -16.12 -27.04
C ASN A 13 1.22 -14.99 -27.14
N ASP A 14 0.37 -14.79 -26.13
CA ASP A 14 -0.66 -13.73 -26.14
C ASP A 14 -0.28 -12.48 -25.32
N LEU A 15 0.94 -12.44 -24.78
CA LEU A 15 1.53 -11.26 -24.13
C LEU A 15 2.54 -10.54 -25.04
N ASP A 16 2.40 -10.70 -26.37
CA ASP A 16 3.08 -9.94 -27.42
C ASP A 16 2.68 -8.45 -27.35
N LEU A 17 3.02 -7.78 -26.24
CA LEU A 17 3.15 -6.34 -26.23
C LEU A 17 4.49 -6.08 -26.93
N PRO A 18 4.51 -5.43 -28.11
CA PRO A 18 5.77 -5.03 -28.72
C PRO A 18 6.55 -4.23 -27.67
N LEU A 19 7.82 -4.58 -27.50
CA LEU A 19 8.75 -3.94 -26.55
C LEU A 19 8.46 -2.44 -26.51
N LEU A 20 7.90 -1.98 -25.40
CA LEU A 20 7.71 -0.57 -25.13
C LEU A 20 9.11 0.04 -25.10
N ASN A 21 9.47 0.75 -26.17
CA ASN A 21 10.68 1.56 -26.14
C ASN A 21 10.30 2.82 -25.37
N PHE A 22 10.74 2.89 -24.11
CA PHE A 22 11.00 4.18 -23.50
C PHE A 22 11.95 4.90 -24.45
N ALA A 23 11.51 6.00 -25.06
CA ALA A 23 12.29 6.66 -26.08
C ALA A 23 13.69 6.98 -25.51
N GLU A 24 14.75 6.37 -26.07
CA GLU A 24 16.13 6.77 -25.80
C GLU A 24 16.36 8.29 -26.08
N ALA A 25 15.39 8.94 -26.72
CA ALA A 25 15.39 10.36 -27.09
C ALA A 25 14.59 11.30 -26.16
N MET A 26 13.78 10.82 -25.21
CA MET A 26 13.01 11.71 -24.31
C MET A 26 13.34 11.45 -22.84
N PRO A 27 13.88 12.44 -22.10
CA PRO A 27 14.25 12.25 -20.70
C PRO A 27 13.00 12.07 -19.84
N VAL A 28 13.08 11.15 -18.87
CA VAL A 28 12.17 11.14 -17.72
C VAL A 28 12.35 12.44 -16.97
N LEU A 29 11.25 13.15 -16.72
CA LEU A 29 11.27 14.45 -16.05
C LEU A 29 10.80 14.29 -14.62
N VAL A 30 11.60 14.76 -13.66
CA VAL A 30 11.21 14.85 -12.24
C VAL A 30 11.05 16.34 -11.91
N ASN A 31 9.81 16.77 -11.65
CA ASN A 31 9.46 18.18 -11.42
C ASN A 31 8.57 18.32 -10.18
N GLY A 32 8.69 19.45 -9.48
CA GLY A 32 7.79 19.83 -8.38
C GLY A 32 8.40 20.92 -7.51
N ASP A 33 7.63 21.99 -7.27
CA ASP A 33 7.88 22.96 -6.20
C ASP A 33 7.08 22.53 -4.97
N ILE A 34 7.75 22.42 -3.84
CA ILE A 34 7.10 22.05 -2.59
C ILE A 34 6.32 23.27 -2.10
N THR A 35 4.99 23.21 -2.16
CA THR A 35 4.16 24.24 -1.55
C THR A 35 4.23 24.12 -0.03
N THR A 36 4.28 25.24 0.69
CA THR A 36 4.41 25.27 2.15
C THR A 36 3.27 24.54 2.87
N VAL A 37 2.08 24.46 2.24
CA VAL A 37 0.91 23.73 2.74
C VAL A 37 1.17 22.22 2.77
N ALA A 38 1.96 21.71 1.84
CA ALA A 38 2.27 20.28 1.68
C ALA A 38 3.36 19.79 2.63
N LEU A 39 4.02 20.71 3.36
CA LEU A 39 5.07 20.40 4.34
C LEU A 39 4.58 20.34 5.79
N GLY A 40 3.38 20.82 6.12
CA GLY A 40 2.81 20.74 7.47
C GLY A 40 3.83 20.70 8.63
N ASN A 41 3.81 19.59 9.36
CA ASN A 41 4.66 19.29 10.53
C ASN A 41 5.95 18.55 10.15
N VAL A 42 6.57 18.84 9.00
CA VAL A 42 7.71 18.12 8.43
C VAL A 42 8.99 18.94 8.60
N HIS A 43 10.08 18.29 8.97
CA HIS A 43 11.44 18.84 8.96
C HIS A 43 12.19 18.34 7.72
N SER A 44 13.10 19.17 7.20
CA SER A 44 13.98 18.78 6.10
C SER A 44 15.44 18.77 6.56
N ASP A 45 16.12 17.65 6.36
CA ASP A 45 17.55 17.49 6.66
C ASP A 45 18.36 17.32 5.39
N GLN A 46 19.57 17.86 5.36
CA GLN A 46 20.51 17.67 4.25
C GLN A 46 21.42 16.48 4.54
N HIS A 47 21.28 15.43 3.72
CA HIS A 47 22.17 14.28 3.75
C HIS A 47 23.09 14.29 2.54
N ILE A 48 24.38 14.07 2.80
CA ILE A 48 25.42 13.95 1.78
C ILE A 48 25.71 12.46 1.58
N VAL A 49 25.51 11.96 0.38
CA VAL A 49 25.88 10.59 0.02
C VAL A 49 27.27 10.61 -0.62
N GLU A 50 28.20 9.85 -0.02
CA GLU A 50 29.56 9.65 -0.52
C GLU A 50 29.57 8.54 -1.59
N GLY A 51 29.38 8.92 -2.85
CA GLY A 51 29.61 8.03 -3.99
C GLY A 51 31.08 8.06 -4.44
N LYS A 52 31.55 6.98 -5.09
CA LYS A 52 32.95 6.76 -5.49
C LYS A 52 33.65 7.85 -6.33
N ASN A 53 33.00 8.97 -6.70
CA ASN A 53 33.66 10.14 -7.29
C ASN A 53 32.89 11.49 -7.18
N PHE A 54 31.73 11.58 -6.50
CA PHE A 54 30.97 12.83 -6.37
C PHE A 54 30.14 12.88 -5.09
N TRP A 55 30.11 14.04 -4.44
CA TRP A 55 29.23 14.34 -3.31
C TRP A 55 27.87 14.78 -3.85
N HIS A 56 26.80 14.02 -3.57
CA HIS A 56 25.42 14.44 -3.87
C HIS A 56 24.73 14.83 -2.56
N CYS A 57 24.15 16.03 -2.51
CA CYS A 57 23.37 16.51 -1.38
C CYS A 57 21.88 16.35 -1.70
N HIS A 58 21.16 15.59 -0.88
CA HIS A 58 19.71 15.45 -0.96
C HIS A 58 19.06 16.10 0.25
N ASN A 59 17.94 16.79 0.03
CA ASN A 59 17.02 17.15 1.12
C ASN A 59 16.14 15.92 1.36
N LEU A 60 16.19 15.36 2.56
CA LEU A 60 15.29 14.30 3.02
C LEU A 60 14.21 14.92 3.90
N TYR A 61 12.96 14.49 3.69
CA TYR A 61 11.79 14.99 4.43
C TYR A 61 11.30 13.95 5.42
N HIS A 62 11.10 14.39 6.67
CA HIS A 62 10.61 13.54 7.76
C HIS A 62 9.64 14.32 8.65
N TYR A 63 8.72 13.65 9.33
CA TYR A 63 7.88 14.32 10.32
C TYR A 63 8.72 14.89 11.48
N ASN A 64 8.34 16.07 11.96
CA ASN A 64 9.01 16.79 13.03
C ASN A 64 8.79 16.10 14.39
N LYS A 65 9.86 15.99 15.16
CA LYS A 65 9.92 15.39 16.48
C LYS A 65 9.07 16.10 17.54
N ALA A 66 8.67 17.35 17.31
CA ALA A 66 7.87 18.14 18.26
C ALA A 66 6.35 18.02 18.05
N SER A 67 5.91 17.55 16.88
CA SER A 67 4.49 17.47 16.49
C SER A 67 3.92 16.05 16.55
N LEU A 68 4.78 15.04 16.54
CA LEU A 68 4.46 13.67 16.90
C LEU A 68 5.08 13.41 18.28
N GLU A 69 4.38 12.74 19.20
CA GLU A 69 4.97 12.23 20.46
C GLU A 69 6.08 11.19 20.22
N VAL A 70 6.39 10.88 18.95
CA VAL A 70 7.23 9.78 18.46
C VAL A 70 8.41 10.37 17.68
N SER A 71 9.62 10.02 18.11
CA SER A 71 10.89 10.38 17.48
C SER A 71 11.35 9.24 16.56
N ASN A 72 10.96 9.29 15.28
CA ASN A 72 11.14 8.19 14.33
C ASN A 72 12.55 7.55 14.30
N SER A 73 13.66 8.27 14.56
CA SER A 73 15.02 7.68 14.57
C SER A 73 15.39 6.90 15.84
N ALA A 74 15.09 7.43 17.03
CA ALA A 74 15.28 6.72 18.30
C ALA A 74 14.26 5.58 18.43
N ASP A 75 13.05 5.80 17.93
CA ASP A 75 11.99 4.82 17.91
C ASP A 75 12.22 3.76 16.83
N ALA A 76 12.86 4.05 15.69
CA ALA A 76 13.25 3.01 14.74
C ALA A 76 14.18 1.99 15.39
N ALA A 77 15.19 2.44 16.16
CA ALA A 77 16.05 1.52 16.90
C ALA A 77 15.29 0.78 18.01
N GLN A 78 14.39 1.44 18.74
CA GLN A 78 13.57 0.82 19.79
C GLN A 78 12.54 -0.18 19.23
N ILE A 79 11.84 0.17 18.15
CA ILE A 79 10.88 -0.66 17.41
C ILE A 79 11.64 -1.83 16.82
N PHE A 80 12.76 -1.59 16.12
CA PHE A 80 13.60 -2.67 15.59
C PHE A 80 14.02 -3.63 16.70
N THR A 81 14.58 -3.14 17.81
CA THR A 81 15.08 -3.98 18.92
C THR A 81 13.96 -4.72 19.67
N SER A 82 12.87 -4.04 20.02
CA SER A 82 11.71 -4.66 20.69
C SER A 82 11.05 -5.71 19.79
N THR A 83 10.90 -5.40 18.51
CA THR A 83 10.37 -6.33 17.51
C THR A 83 11.30 -7.54 17.35
N GLN A 84 12.62 -7.35 17.23
CA GLN A 84 13.59 -8.47 17.19
C GLN A 84 13.51 -9.34 18.45
N PHE A 85 13.31 -8.73 19.63
CA PHE A 85 13.26 -9.43 20.91
C PHE A 85 12.00 -10.32 21.03
N GLU A 86 10.82 -9.78 20.75
CA GLU A 86 9.56 -10.56 20.71
C GLU A 86 9.65 -11.73 19.72
N ARG A 87 10.32 -11.51 18.59
CA ARG A 87 10.49 -12.51 17.54
C ARG A 87 11.50 -13.60 17.92
N PHE A 88 12.54 -13.26 18.68
CA PHE A 88 13.44 -14.22 19.31
C PHE A 88 12.69 -15.08 20.35
N LEU A 89 11.82 -14.48 21.16
CA LEU A 89 10.95 -15.22 22.07
C LEU A 89 10.01 -16.19 21.33
N SER A 90 9.42 -15.77 20.21
CA SER A 90 8.60 -16.65 19.37
C SER A 90 9.41 -17.82 18.77
N LEU A 91 10.70 -17.63 18.43
CA LEU A 91 11.58 -18.72 18.00
C LEU A 91 11.87 -19.70 19.15
N ILE A 92 12.18 -19.20 20.35
CA ILE A 92 12.38 -20.04 21.54
C ILE A 92 11.11 -20.83 21.84
N GLY A 93 9.93 -20.19 21.78
CA GLY A 93 8.65 -20.85 21.96
C GLY A 93 8.49 -22.06 21.03
N ARG A 94 8.72 -21.87 19.72
CA ARG A 94 8.68 -22.96 18.72
C ARG A 94 9.62 -24.12 19.06
N ILE A 95 10.83 -23.82 19.49
CA ILE A 95 11.86 -24.81 19.83
C ILE A 95 11.45 -25.63 21.06
N VAL A 96 10.97 -24.96 22.12
CA VAL A 96 10.53 -25.59 23.37
C VAL A 96 9.30 -26.47 23.13
N GLU A 97 8.31 -25.98 22.40
CA GLU A 97 7.10 -26.76 22.09
C GLU A 97 7.43 -28.02 21.27
N THR A 98 8.31 -27.89 20.27
CA THR A 98 8.77 -29.04 19.46
C THR A 98 9.53 -30.07 20.31
N MET A 99 10.41 -29.62 21.22
CA MET A 99 11.20 -30.52 22.06
C MET A 99 10.36 -31.24 23.12
N PHE A 100 9.32 -30.58 23.65
CA PHE A 100 8.55 -31.11 24.78
C PHE A 100 7.13 -31.57 24.40
N ASN A 101 6.73 -31.46 23.13
CA ASN A 101 5.37 -31.73 22.64
C ASN A 101 4.29 -31.03 23.50
N THR A 102 4.49 -29.75 23.79
CA THR A 102 3.59 -28.91 24.59
C THR A 102 3.04 -27.74 23.78
N THR A 103 2.01 -27.08 24.28
CA THR A 103 1.38 -25.88 23.67
C THR A 103 1.47 -24.67 24.61
N PHE A 104 2.49 -24.61 25.47
CA PHE A 104 2.57 -23.64 26.56
C PHE A 104 2.77 -22.19 26.08
N PHE A 105 3.32 -21.99 24.89
CA PHE A 105 3.53 -20.68 24.26
C PHE A 105 2.51 -20.41 23.15
N SER A 106 1.38 -21.13 23.11
CA SER A 106 0.36 -21.07 22.05
C SER A 106 -0.13 -19.66 21.72
N SER A 107 -0.15 -18.74 22.68
CA SER A 107 -0.48 -17.32 22.49
C SER A 107 0.50 -16.55 21.59
N TYR A 108 1.66 -17.13 21.27
CA TYR A 108 2.67 -16.62 20.34
C TYR A 108 2.67 -17.37 18.99
N HIS A 109 1.70 -18.26 18.78
CA HIS A 109 1.57 -19.14 17.61
C HIS A 109 0.24 -18.92 16.87
N TYR A 110 0.30 -18.42 15.64
CA TYR A 110 -0.87 -18.26 14.73
C TYR A 110 -1.62 -19.54 14.40
N PHE A 111 -0.94 -20.69 14.55
CA PHE A 111 -1.44 -21.99 14.11
C PHE A 111 -2.63 -22.50 14.94
N THR A 112 -3.08 -21.77 15.95
CA THR A 112 -4.29 -22.08 16.72
C THR A 112 -5.59 -21.61 16.05
N ASN A 113 -5.53 -20.77 15.01
CA ASN A 113 -6.72 -20.17 14.39
C ASN A 113 -7.21 -20.87 13.10
N GLY A 114 -6.55 -21.95 12.65
CA GLY A 114 -6.92 -22.65 11.42
C GLY A 114 -6.64 -21.88 10.13
N GLU A 115 -5.72 -20.91 10.20
CA GLU A 115 -5.23 -20.07 9.09
C GLU A 115 -4.20 -20.81 8.20
N ASP A 116 -3.95 -22.09 8.46
CA ASP A 116 -3.05 -22.99 7.75
C ASP A 116 -3.64 -23.51 6.41
N LYS A 117 -4.90 -23.21 6.12
CA LYS A 117 -5.57 -23.69 4.91
C LYS A 117 -5.17 -22.87 3.68
N LYS A 118 -4.24 -23.40 2.89
CA LYS A 118 -3.83 -22.86 1.58
C LYS A 118 -5.01 -22.50 0.65
N ASP A 119 -6.11 -23.24 0.72
CA ASP A 119 -7.31 -22.99 -0.11
C ASP A 119 -8.01 -21.64 0.17
N GLY A 120 -7.77 -21.05 1.35
CA GLY A 120 -8.33 -19.77 1.77
C GLY A 120 -7.55 -18.57 1.24
N ILE A 121 -6.23 -18.69 1.16
CA ILE A 121 -5.29 -17.57 0.92
C ILE A 121 -4.92 -17.35 -0.55
N TYR A 122 -5.02 -18.39 -1.39
CA TYR A 122 -4.75 -18.30 -2.83
C TYR A 122 -6.05 -18.17 -3.63
N SER A 123 -6.00 -17.39 -4.71
CA SER A 123 -7.07 -17.38 -5.72
C SER A 123 -7.03 -18.68 -6.53
N LYS A 124 -8.20 -19.27 -6.80
CA LYS A 124 -8.32 -20.51 -7.59
C LYS A 124 -8.17 -20.26 -9.09
N ASP A 125 -8.60 -19.09 -9.56
CA ASP A 125 -8.58 -18.68 -10.95
C ASP A 125 -8.23 -17.19 -11.02
N ALA A 126 -7.08 -16.86 -11.61
CA ALA A 126 -6.73 -15.46 -11.83
C ALA A 126 -5.76 -15.29 -13.01
N PRO A 127 -6.30 -15.12 -14.23
CA PRO A 127 -5.48 -14.84 -15.39
C PRO A 127 -4.85 -13.44 -15.27
N LEU A 128 -3.59 -13.32 -15.72
CA LEU A 128 -2.87 -12.05 -15.86
C LEU A 128 -3.39 -11.17 -17.02
N SER A 129 -4.61 -11.38 -17.50
CA SER A 129 -5.10 -10.70 -18.71
C SER A 129 -5.04 -9.18 -18.57
N THR A 130 -4.36 -8.54 -19.53
CA THR A 130 -4.26 -7.09 -19.70
C THR A 130 -5.39 -6.56 -20.59
N ASN A 131 -6.64 -6.85 -20.22
CA ASN A 131 -7.80 -6.17 -20.82
C ASN A 131 -7.59 -4.65 -20.74
N GLU A 132 -8.22 -3.87 -21.62
CA GLU A 132 -8.03 -2.39 -21.70
C GLU A 132 -8.28 -1.65 -20.37
N LYS A 133 -9.02 -2.27 -19.44
CA LYS A 133 -9.26 -1.69 -18.11
C LYS A 133 -8.03 -1.80 -17.21
N GLY A 134 -7.74 -0.70 -16.51
CA GLY A 134 -6.76 -0.68 -15.43
C GLY A 134 -7.05 -1.72 -14.36
N SER A 135 -6.02 -2.45 -13.95
CA SER A 135 -6.17 -3.54 -12.97
C SER A 135 -4.87 -3.83 -12.24
N SER A 136 -4.98 -4.59 -11.16
CA SER A 136 -3.85 -5.12 -10.39
C SER A 136 -3.94 -6.62 -10.27
N TYR A 137 -2.79 -7.24 -10.05
CA TYR A 137 -2.64 -8.65 -9.70
C TYR A 137 -1.76 -8.76 -8.47
N PHE A 138 -2.30 -9.39 -7.43
CA PHE A 138 -1.67 -9.46 -6.12
C PHE A 138 -0.65 -10.60 -6.07
N VAL A 139 0.64 -10.29 -6.16
CA VAL A 139 1.70 -11.31 -6.10
C VAL A 139 1.91 -11.77 -4.65
N GLY A 140 1.75 -10.86 -3.70
CA GLY A 140 1.79 -11.09 -2.26
C GLY A 140 2.56 -10.01 -1.53
N HIS A 141 2.20 -9.72 -0.28
CA HIS A 141 2.76 -8.65 0.55
C HIS A 141 2.50 -7.26 -0.02
N ALA A 142 3.52 -6.43 -0.23
CA ALA A 142 3.43 -5.16 -0.94
C ALA A 142 3.70 -5.31 -2.45
N THR A 143 4.01 -6.53 -2.93
CA THR A 143 4.27 -6.79 -4.34
C THR A 143 2.96 -6.89 -5.13
N VAL A 144 2.70 -5.84 -5.90
CA VAL A 144 1.54 -5.75 -6.79
C VAL A 144 2.02 -5.45 -8.20
N THR A 145 1.62 -6.28 -9.16
CA THR A 145 1.77 -5.94 -10.58
C THR A 145 0.52 -5.19 -11.01
N MET A 146 0.69 -4.02 -11.61
CA MET A 146 -0.41 -3.18 -12.05
C MET A 146 -0.37 -3.00 -13.56
N HIS A 147 -1.54 -3.04 -14.18
CA HIS A 147 -1.75 -2.66 -15.55
C HIS A 147 -2.45 -1.30 -15.58
N VAL A 148 -1.80 -0.29 -16.14
CA VAL A 148 -2.29 1.08 -16.20
C VAL A 148 -2.44 1.48 -17.67
N PRO A 149 -3.66 1.77 -18.15
CA PRO A 149 -3.86 2.35 -19.47
C PRO A 149 -3.43 3.81 -19.45
N VAL A 150 -2.58 4.18 -20.40
CA VAL A 150 -2.11 5.55 -20.61
C VAL A 150 -2.67 6.07 -21.91
N LYS A 151 -3.37 7.20 -21.86
CA LYS A 151 -3.98 7.79 -23.05
C LYS A 151 -2.95 8.14 -24.11
N SER A 152 -3.21 7.73 -25.35
CA SER A 152 -2.38 8.11 -26.50
C SER A 152 -2.57 9.61 -26.82
N ILE A 153 -1.48 10.39 -26.76
CA ILE A 153 -1.45 11.80 -27.19
C ILE A 153 -1.38 11.96 -28.70
N SER A 154 -0.98 10.92 -29.44
CA SER A 154 -0.93 10.90 -30.90
C SER A 154 -2.27 10.48 -31.54
N GLY A 155 -3.29 10.21 -30.74
CA GLY A 155 -4.52 9.52 -31.17
C GLY A 155 -4.30 8.01 -31.31
N GLY A 156 -5.39 7.24 -31.26
CA GLY A 156 -5.36 5.76 -31.28
C GLY A 156 -5.75 5.13 -29.95
N ASP A 157 -5.50 3.83 -29.83
CA ASP A 157 -5.80 3.05 -28.62
C ASP A 157 -4.88 3.43 -27.45
N ASP A 158 -5.36 3.20 -26.23
CA ASP A 158 -4.57 3.44 -25.02
C ASP A 158 -3.32 2.55 -24.96
N ILE A 159 -2.24 3.11 -24.43
CA ILE A 159 -0.97 2.44 -24.26
C ILE A 159 -1.01 1.65 -22.96
N LYS A 160 -0.64 0.38 -23.08
CA LYS A 160 -0.66 -0.59 -21.99
C LYS A 160 0.62 -0.56 -21.19
N VAL A 161 0.61 -0.01 -19.96
CA VAL A 161 1.82 0.08 -19.13
C VAL A 161 1.72 -0.79 -17.88
N ASN A 162 2.59 -1.78 -17.79
CA ASN A 162 2.80 -2.58 -16.58
C ASN A 162 3.74 -1.87 -15.58
N LEU A 163 3.28 -1.73 -14.34
CA LEU A 163 4.04 -1.26 -13.19
C LEU A 163 4.21 -2.41 -12.20
N ILE A 164 5.26 -2.38 -11.39
CA ILE A 164 5.41 -3.26 -10.23
C ILE A 164 5.79 -2.45 -9.00
N THR A 165 5.12 -2.71 -7.87
CA THR A 165 5.43 -2.09 -6.57
C THR A 165 6.21 -3.06 -5.71
N ASP A 166 7.17 -2.56 -4.95
CA ASP A 166 7.88 -3.25 -3.86
C ASP A 166 8.10 -4.77 -4.12
N PRO A 167 8.82 -5.14 -5.19
CA PRO A 167 8.91 -6.52 -5.62
C PRO A 167 9.83 -7.36 -4.73
N ILE A 168 9.24 -8.39 -4.12
CA ILE A 168 9.92 -9.36 -3.29
C ILE A 168 9.36 -10.77 -3.50
N GLU A 169 10.27 -11.74 -3.68
CA GLU A 169 9.92 -13.16 -3.76
C GLU A 169 10.55 -13.97 -2.63
N GLY A 170 11.67 -13.49 -2.09
CA GLY A 170 12.50 -14.24 -1.15
C GLY A 170 12.08 -14.09 0.30
N ASP A 171 12.86 -14.74 1.17
CA ASP A 171 12.80 -14.51 2.60
C ASP A 171 13.50 -13.18 2.95
N MET A 172 12.94 -12.37 3.85
CA MET A 172 13.67 -11.21 4.39
C MET A 172 14.94 -11.63 5.13
N LEU A 173 14.82 -12.67 5.97
CA LEU A 173 15.90 -13.36 6.68
C LEU A 173 15.45 -14.79 6.89
N LYS A 174 15.86 -15.71 6.03
CA LYS A 174 15.43 -17.13 6.01
C LYS A 174 15.13 -17.81 7.36
N ILE A 175 15.92 -17.55 8.39
CA ILE A 175 15.75 -18.17 9.72
C ILE A 175 14.76 -17.40 10.61
N LEU A 176 14.78 -16.06 10.59
CA LEU A 176 14.00 -15.22 11.50
C LEU A 176 12.70 -14.72 10.86
N TYR A 177 12.76 -14.47 9.55
CA TYR A 177 11.72 -13.90 8.69
C TYR A 177 11.62 -14.68 7.36
N PRO A 178 11.25 -15.97 7.42
CA PRO A 178 10.90 -16.67 6.19
C PRO A 178 9.61 -16.07 5.61
N ARG A 179 9.52 -16.11 4.28
CA ARG A 179 8.26 -15.93 3.59
C ARG A 179 7.35 -17.12 3.91
N MET A 180 6.15 -16.86 4.39
CA MET A 180 5.23 -17.92 4.85
C MET A 180 4.37 -18.48 3.72
N THR A 181 4.23 -17.75 2.62
CA THR A 181 3.44 -18.12 1.45
C THR A 181 4.28 -18.03 0.18
N ASP A 182 4.09 -18.99 -0.72
CA ASP A 182 4.63 -18.92 -2.07
C ASP A 182 4.07 -17.67 -2.77
N PRO A 183 4.88 -16.91 -3.53
CA PRO A 183 4.36 -15.81 -4.34
C PRO A 183 3.36 -16.37 -5.36
N ALA A 184 2.37 -15.57 -5.75
CA ALA A 184 1.37 -16.00 -6.71
C ALA A 184 1.98 -16.49 -8.03
N ARG A 185 3.09 -15.88 -8.42
CA ARG A 185 3.91 -16.16 -9.60
C ARG A 185 5.34 -15.80 -9.28
N LEU A 186 6.27 -16.48 -9.93
CA LEU A 186 7.66 -16.04 -9.95
C LEU A 186 7.78 -14.76 -10.78
N MET A 187 8.76 -13.93 -10.48
CA MET A 187 9.01 -12.64 -11.09
C MET A 187 9.34 -12.79 -12.58
N ASP A 188 9.97 -13.89 -12.96
CA ASP A 188 10.22 -14.26 -14.35
C ASP A 188 8.93 -14.62 -15.12
N ASP A 189 7.85 -14.97 -14.41
CA ASP A 189 6.53 -15.34 -14.96
C ASP A 189 5.49 -14.21 -14.82
N CYS A 190 5.89 -13.07 -14.25
CA CYS A 190 5.08 -11.86 -14.19
C CYS A 190 5.15 -11.10 -15.53
N PRO A 191 4.15 -10.24 -15.85
CA PRO A 191 4.26 -9.33 -16.97
C PRO A 191 5.52 -8.47 -16.83
N VAL A 192 6.26 -8.28 -17.93
CA VAL A 192 7.48 -7.48 -17.91
C VAL A 192 7.14 -6.07 -17.40
N PRO A 193 7.76 -5.62 -16.30
CA PRO A 193 7.47 -4.30 -15.74
C PRO A 193 8.18 -3.24 -16.58
N HIS A 194 7.45 -2.19 -16.93
CA HIS A 194 8.02 -1.00 -17.54
C HIS A 194 8.51 -0.04 -16.45
N VAL A 195 7.81 0.01 -15.32
CA VAL A 195 8.13 0.87 -14.19
C VAL A 195 8.20 0.06 -12.90
N PHE A 196 9.21 0.35 -12.09
CA PHE A 196 9.40 -0.18 -10.74
C PHE A 196 9.18 0.96 -9.75
N LEU A 197 8.31 0.75 -8.77
CA LEU A 197 8.05 1.70 -7.69
C LEU A 197 8.53 1.14 -6.36
N LEU A 198 9.44 1.85 -5.68
CA LEU A 198 9.91 1.50 -4.34
C LEU A 198 9.37 2.49 -3.31
N SER A 199 8.46 2.05 -2.43
CA SER A 199 7.87 2.92 -1.40
C SER A 199 8.85 3.26 -0.29
N HIS A 200 9.65 2.27 0.12
CA HIS A 200 10.75 2.44 1.06
C HIS A 200 11.72 1.26 1.03
N ASN A 201 12.85 1.40 1.72
CA ASN A 201 13.98 0.48 1.57
C ASN A 201 14.08 -0.64 2.62
N HIS A 202 12.95 -1.05 3.22
CA HIS A 202 12.90 -2.22 4.10
C HIS A 202 13.03 -3.54 3.34
N ARG A 203 13.49 -4.58 4.05
CA ARG A 203 13.82 -5.89 3.46
C ARG A 203 12.62 -6.70 3.01
N ASP A 204 11.42 -6.36 3.47
CA ASP A 204 10.18 -6.94 2.99
C ASP A 204 9.61 -6.22 1.76
N HIS A 205 10.22 -5.13 1.32
CA HIS A 205 9.77 -4.37 0.14
C HIS A 205 10.64 -4.64 -1.10
N TYR A 206 11.82 -5.24 -0.92
CA TYR A 206 12.61 -5.80 -2.01
C TYR A 206 13.70 -6.73 -1.50
N ASP A 207 14.20 -7.59 -2.37
CA ASP A 207 15.40 -8.39 -2.13
C ASP A 207 16.32 -8.41 -3.37
N GLU A 208 17.63 -8.63 -3.15
CA GLU A 208 18.62 -8.59 -4.22
C GLU A 208 18.42 -9.68 -5.29
N ASP A 209 17.88 -10.83 -4.92
CA ASP A 209 17.68 -11.93 -5.87
C ASP A 209 16.51 -11.63 -6.81
N THR A 210 15.44 -11.03 -6.29
CA THR A 210 14.35 -10.47 -7.08
C THR A 210 14.85 -9.35 -8.00
N LEU A 211 15.68 -8.43 -7.49
CA LEU A 211 16.26 -7.36 -8.31
C LEU A 211 17.13 -7.89 -9.45
N LYS A 212 17.93 -8.94 -9.24
CA LYS A 212 18.75 -9.60 -10.28
C LYS A 212 17.90 -10.20 -11.40
N LYS A 213 16.67 -10.66 -11.10
CA LYS A 213 15.74 -11.13 -12.13
C LYS A 213 15.16 -9.97 -12.94
N LEU A 214 14.97 -8.82 -12.32
CA LEU A 214 14.36 -7.64 -12.95
C LEU A 214 15.34 -6.79 -13.76
N VAL A 215 16.62 -6.73 -13.38
CA VAL A 215 17.62 -5.85 -14.01
C VAL A 215 17.76 -6.07 -15.52
N LYS A 216 17.54 -7.29 -16.00
CA LYS A 216 17.62 -7.62 -17.44
C LYS A 216 16.58 -6.88 -18.29
N TYR A 217 15.46 -6.47 -17.69
CA TYR A 217 14.38 -5.73 -18.36
C TYR A 217 14.57 -4.21 -18.35
N GLN A 218 15.49 -3.69 -17.54
CA GLN A 218 15.80 -2.25 -17.42
C GLN A 218 14.56 -1.35 -17.25
N PRO A 219 13.66 -1.64 -16.28
CA PRO A 219 12.53 -0.77 -16.00
C PRO A 219 13.00 0.63 -15.58
N VAL A 220 12.14 1.63 -15.78
CA VAL A 220 12.29 2.92 -15.12
C VAL A 220 12.02 2.71 -13.62
N MET A 221 13.05 2.87 -12.80
CA MET A 221 12.91 2.76 -11.34
C MET A 221 12.65 4.14 -10.76
N ILE A 222 11.55 4.27 -10.01
CA ILE A 222 11.31 5.40 -9.13
C ILE A 222 11.61 4.92 -7.71
N VAL A 223 12.64 5.49 -7.12
CA VAL A 223 13.17 5.12 -5.80
C VAL A 223 13.30 6.36 -4.92
N LEU A 224 13.59 6.13 -3.65
CA LEU A 224 13.80 7.18 -2.68
C LEU A 224 15.09 7.96 -2.96
N ALA A 225 15.06 9.27 -2.70
CA ALA A 225 16.29 10.05 -2.58
C ALA A 225 17.26 9.40 -1.58
N GLY A 226 18.48 9.11 -2.03
CA GLY A 226 19.55 8.46 -1.27
C GLY A 226 19.82 7.01 -1.66
N ASP A 227 18.91 6.32 -2.36
CA ASP A 227 19.06 4.89 -2.67
C ASP A 227 19.56 4.60 -4.10
N ALA A 228 19.69 5.60 -4.99
CA ALA A 228 19.99 5.33 -6.40
C ALA A 228 21.34 4.62 -6.63
N GLU A 229 22.36 4.91 -5.83
CA GLU A 229 23.67 4.27 -5.94
C GLU A 229 23.57 2.73 -5.75
N LYS A 230 22.70 2.27 -4.86
CA LYS A 230 22.49 0.83 -4.64
C LYS A 230 21.99 0.14 -5.91
N PHE A 231 20.98 0.72 -6.56
CA PHE A 231 20.36 0.12 -7.75
C PHE A 231 21.23 0.26 -8.99
N THR A 232 21.92 1.38 -9.16
CA THR A 232 22.86 1.56 -10.27
C THR A 232 24.05 0.60 -10.17
N ASN A 233 24.57 0.33 -8.96
CA ASN A 233 25.60 -0.69 -8.73
C ASN A 233 25.13 -2.11 -9.05
N LEU A 234 23.82 -2.40 -8.97
CA LEU A 234 23.22 -3.66 -9.39
C LEU A 234 23.03 -3.76 -10.92
N GLY A 235 23.26 -2.67 -11.67
CA GLY A 235 23.20 -2.63 -13.12
C GLY A 235 21.93 -2.01 -13.72
N PHE A 236 21.07 -1.41 -12.90
CA PHE A 236 19.95 -0.62 -13.41
C PHE A 236 20.45 0.71 -13.99
N LYS A 237 19.98 1.07 -15.19
CA LYS A 237 20.42 2.27 -15.91
C LYS A 237 19.46 3.47 -15.74
N ASN A 238 18.18 3.20 -15.49
CA ASN A 238 17.12 4.21 -15.42
C ASN A 238 16.62 4.33 -13.98
N VAL A 239 17.43 4.89 -13.10
CA VAL A 239 17.08 5.06 -11.67
C VAL A 239 16.81 6.53 -11.39
N HIS A 240 15.59 6.84 -10.96
CA HIS A 240 15.12 8.18 -10.66
C HIS A 240 14.77 8.28 -9.19
N GLU A 241 15.45 9.18 -8.50
CA GLU A 241 15.14 9.49 -7.11
C GLU A 241 13.99 10.48 -7.03
N THR A 242 13.15 10.30 -6.01
CA THR A 242 12.01 11.15 -5.74
C THR A 242 11.89 11.50 -4.26
N ASN A 243 11.18 12.58 -3.99
CA ASN A 243 10.79 13.09 -2.69
C ASN A 243 9.30 13.43 -2.68
N TRP A 244 8.77 13.73 -1.50
CA TRP A 244 7.36 14.11 -1.37
C TRP A 244 7.01 15.26 -2.32
N TRP A 245 5.87 15.09 -2.99
CA TRP A 245 5.27 16.01 -3.95
C TRP A 245 6.04 16.19 -5.25
N GLN A 246 7.09 15.41 -5.49
CA GLN A 246 7.76 15.38 -6.78
C GLN A 246 7.00 14.46 -7.75
N LYS A 247 6.72 15.00 -8.93
CA LYS A 247 6.09 14.30 -10.03
C LYS A 247 7.15 13.83 -11.02
N THR A 248 7.11 12.53 -11.31
CA THR A 248 7.90 11.89 -12.36
C THR A 248 6.99 11.68 -13.58
N THR A 249 7.36 12.30 -14.71
CA THR A 249 6.68 12.12 -16.00
C THR A 249 7.52 11.23 -16.89
N ILE A 250 6.96 10.09 -17.29
CA ILE A 250 7.62 9.04 -18.06
C ILE A 250 6.96 8.96 -19.46
N PRO A 251 7.70 9.27 -20.54
CA PRO A 251 7.24 9.07 -21.91
C PRO A 251 7.08 7.58 -22.21
N VAL A 252 5.92 7.17 -22.75
CA VAL A 252 5.64 5.78 -23.13
C VAL A 252 5.28 5.71 -24.61
N ILE A 253 5.81 4.71 -25.32
CA ILE A 253 5.59 4.50 -26.76
C ILE A 253 5.26 3.03 -27.03
N GLN A 254 4.14 2.80 -27.69
CA GLN A 254 3.72 1.48 -28.14
C GLN A 254 3.25 1.55 -29.61
N GLY A 255 4.03 0.97 -30.52
CA GLY A 255 3.78 1.10 -31.95
C GLY A 255 3.84 2.57 -32.40
N ASN A 256 2.75 3.08 -32.97
CA ASN A 256 2.61 4.48 -33.37
C ASN A 256 2.00 5.38 -32.27
N ASN A 257 1.61 4.81 -31.14
CA ASN A 257 1.00 5.53 -30.04
C ASN A 257 2.08 6.06 -29.09
N GLN A 258 1.92 7.30 -28.65
CA GLN A 258 2.77 7.94 -27.64
C GLN A 258 1.89 8.45 -26.49
N GLY A 259 2.41 8.46 -25.27
CA GLY A 259 1.68 8.91 -24.09
C GLY A 259 2.62 9.34 -22.97
N LEU A 260 2.04 9.85 -21.88
CA LEU A 260 2.77 10.27 -20.69
C LEU A 260 2.18 9.56 -19.47
N LEU A 261 2.99 8.74 -18.82
CA LEU A 261 2.66 8.20 -17.49
C LEU A 261 3.18 9.20 -16.45
N GLU A 262 2.30 9.69 -15.60
CA GLU A 262 2.67 10.58 -14.51
C GLU A 262 2.50 9.88 -13.16
N ILE A 263 3.54 9.97 -12.33
CA ILE A 263 3.57 9.37 -10.99
C ILE A 263 4.08 10.41 -10.01
N THR A 264 3.28 10.71 -8.99
CA THR A 264 3.64 11.66 -7.94
C THR A 264 3.97 10.91 -6.65
N ALA A 265 5.17 11.12 -6.11
CA ALA A 265 5.49 10.63 -4.78
C ALA A 265 4.78 11.50 -3.74
N VAL A 266 4.11 10.88 -2.78
CA VAL A 266 3.33 11.55 -1.74
C VAL A 266 3.81 11.13 -0.35
N PRO A 267 3.49 11.88 0.71
CA PRO A 267 3.90 11.51 2.05
C PRO A 267 3.38 10.12 2.46
N ALA A 268 4.25 9.35 3.09
CA ALA A 268 3.91 8.24 3.98
C ALA A 268 4.37 8.61 5.39
N ASN A 269 3.83 8.01 6.44
CA ASN A 269 4.29 8.17 7.82
C ASN A 269 4.97 6.90 8.32
N HIS A 270 6.26 6.79 8.00
CA HIS A 270 7.06 5.59 8.22
C HIS A 270 8.52 5.95 8.52
N TRP A 271 9.43 5.00 8.28
CA TRP A 271 10.88 5.19 8.33
C TRP A 271 11.55 4.35 7.23
N SER A 272 12.86 4.52 7.05
CA SER A 272 13.67 3.79 6.08
C SER A 272 14.92 3.22 6.78
N GLY A 273 15.44 2.09 6.33
CA GLY A 273 16.67 1.46 6.84
C GLY A 273 16.63 -0.08 6.81
N GLN A 274 17.77 -0.75 6.66
CA GLN A 274 17.88 -2.22 6.64
C GLN A 274 18.53 -2.79 7.91
N GLY A 275 18.82 -1.95 8.91
CA GLY A 275 19.48 -2.29 10.16
C GLY A 275 19.31 -1.22 11.26
N PRO A 276 19.99 -1.40 12.40
CA PRO A 276 19.81 -0.54 13.58
C PRO A 276 20.53 0.82 13.48
N CYS A 277 21.37 1.03 12.46
CA CYS A 277 22.24 2.22 12.32
C CYS A 277 22.11 2.94 10.97
N ASP A 278 21.27 2.45 10.06
CA ASP A 278 21.01 3.04 8.75
C ASP A 278 19.60 3.65 8.64
N GLY A 279 18.94 3.84 9.78
CA GLY A 279 17.64 4.50 9.88
C GLY A 279 17.67 5.92 9.28
N HIS A 280 16.68 6.25 8.42
CA HIS A 280 16.47 7.58 7.82
C HIS A 280 17.56 8.06 6.86
N GLN A 281 18.37 7.15 6.29
CA GLN A 281 19.30 7.52 5.22
C GLN A 281 18.61 7.73 3.87
N ALA A 282 17.31 7.41 3.78
CA ALA A 282 16.45 7.68 2.64
C ALA A 282 15.05 8.16 3.10
N THR A 283 14.25 8.76 2.22
CA THR A 283 12.86 9.13 2.53
C THR A 283 11.94 7.88 2.58
N PHE A 284 10.63 8.05 2.71
CA PHE A 284 9.60 6.99 2.58
C PHE A 284 8.36 7.63 1.96
N VAL A 285 7.77 6.98 0.96
CA VAL A 285 6.75 7.61 0.12
C VAL A 285 5.60 6.64 -0.19
N GLY A 286 4.42 7.21 -0.39
CA GLY A 286 3.42 6.59 -1.25
C GLY A 286 3.55 7.10 -2.69
N PHE A 287 2.82 6.51 -3.62
CA PHE A 287 2.76 6.93 -5.02
C PHE A 287 1.32 7.15 -5.48
N VAL A 288 1.04 8.30 -6.08
CA VAL A 288 -0.18 8.53 -6.85
C VAL A 288 0.15 8.35 -8.33
N ILE A 289 -0.46 7.34 -8.95
CA ILE A 289 -0.34 7.02 -10.36
C ILE A 289 -1.53 7.65 -11.07
N HIS A 290 -1.25 8.59 -11.97
CA HIS A 290 -2.28 9.28 -12.71
C HIS A 290 -2.85 8.41 -13.84
N LYS A 291 -4.18 8.36 -13.92
CA LYS A 291 -4.89 7.69 -15.02
C LYS A 291 -6.19 8.42 -15.37
N ASP A 292 -6.69 8.17 -16.58
CA ASP A 292 -8.04 8.58 -16.96
C ASP A 292 -9.08 7.87 -16.05
N GLY A 293 -10.14 8.60 -15.65
CA GLY A 293 -11.17 8.10 -14.73
C GLY A 293 -10.75 8.04 -13.26
N GLY A 294 -9.72 8.81 -12.85
CA GLY A 294 -9.33 9.00 -11.46
C GLY A 294 -8.12 8.20 -11.02
N ASP A 295 -7.31 8.78 -10.15
CA ASP A 295 -5.97 8.32 -9.80
C ASP A 295 -5.96 7.03 -8.97
N VAL A 296 -4.81 6.34 -9.02
CA VAL A 296 -4.51 5.15 -8.20
C VAL A 296 -3.45 5.50 -7.17
N TYR A 297 -3.75 5.35 -5.88
CA TYR A 297 -2.81 5.60 -4.79
C TYR A 297 -2.22 4.29 -4.26
N PHE A 298 -0.90 4.15 -4.23
CA PHE A 298 -0.19 3.08 -3.52
C PHE A 298 0.46 3.66 -2.27
N ALA A 299 -0.01 3.26 -1.08
CA ALA A 299 0.43 3.90 0.16
C ALA A 299 1.85 3.53 0.59
N GLY A 300 2.36 2.36 0.20
CA GLY A 300 3.49 1.75 0.90
C GLY A 300 3.16 1.50 2.38
N ASP A 301 4.18 1.35 3.21
CA ASP A 301 3.96 1.28 4.65
C ASP A 301 3.79 2.68 5.22
N THR A 302 2.74 2.85 6.02
CA THR A 302 2.42 4.14 6.62
C THR A 302 1.56 3.97 7.86
N ALA A 303 1.77 4.81 8.86
CA ALA A 303 0.77 5.15 9.86
C ALA A 303 -0.33 6.04 9.24
N ARG A 304 -1.36 6.38 10.02
CA ARG A 304 -2.36 7.37 9.58
C ARG A 304 -1.64 8.65 9.13
N LEU A 305 -2.00 9.13 7.95
CA LEU A 305 -1.58 10.44 7.47
C LEU A 305 -2.22 11.53 8.33
N THR A 306 -1.56 12.67 8.46
CA THR A 306 -2.14 13.83 9.16
C THR A 306 -3.26 14.46 8.32
N ASN A 307 -4.13 15.23 8.97
CA ASN A 307 -5.22 15.92 8.27
C ASN A 307 -4.68 16.88 7.19
N GLU A 308 -3.53 17.51 7.42
CA GLU A 308 -2.90 18.41 6.45
C GLU A 308 -2.47 17.66 5.19
N HIS A 309 -1.85 16.48 5.34
CA HIS A 309 -1.48 15.65 4.19
C HIS A 309 -2.70 15.11 3.45
N ILE A 310 -3.71 14.63 4.17
CA ILE A 310 -4.97 14.17 3.55
C ILE A 310 -5.62 15.31 2.77
N LYS A 311 -5.69 16.52 3.34
CA LYS A 311 -6.22 17.70 2.66
C LYS A 311 -5.41 18.04 1.41
N ALA A 312 -4.08 18.09 1.50
CA ALA A 312 -3.20 18.38 0.37
C ALA A 312 -3.32 17.33 -0.75
N MET A 313 -3.50 16.04 -0.39
CA MET A 313 -3.76 14.98 -1.35
C MET A 313 -5.13 15.15 -2.04
N ARG A 314 -6.19 15.47 -1.28
CA ARG A 314 -7.51 15.74 -1.85
C ARG A 314 -7.51 16.95 -2.78
N GLU A 315 -6.77 18.01 -2.45
CA GLU A 315 -6.67 19.19 -3.30
C GLU A 315 -6.01 18.88 -4.66
N GLN A 316 -4.98 18.02 -4.67
CA GLN A 316 -4.18 17.74 -5.87
C GLN A 316 -4.70 16.58 -6.71
N PHE A 317 -5.36 15.60 -6.09
CA PHE A 317 -5.67 14.32 -6.73
C PHE A 317 -7.16 13.99 -6.72
N ASP A 318 -7.56 13.16 -7.68
CA ASP A 318 -8.88 12.52 -7.71
C ASP A 318 -8.70 11.02 -7.52
N ILE A 319 -8.27 10.62 -6.32
CA ILE A 319 -7.98 9.21 -6.01
C ILE A 319 -9.30 8.44 -5.96
N ARG A 320 -9.44 7.45 -6.84
CA ARG A 320 -10.61 6.55 -6.91
C ARG A 320 -10.27 5.11 -6.52
N THR A 321 -8.99 4.74 -6.61
CA THR A 321 -8.48 3.44 -6.15
C THR A 321 -7.29 3.66 -5.22
N MET A 322 -7.24 2.97 -4.09
CA MET A 322 -6.06 2.99 -3.22
C MET A 322 -5.63 1.61 -2.74
N PHE A 323 -4.32 1.42 -2.60
CA PHE A 323 -3.69 0.26 -1.98
C PHE A 323 -3.24 0.64 -0.57
N GLN A 324 -3.76 -0.05 0.45
CA GLN A 324 -3.50 0.24 1.85
C GLN A 324 -2.81 -0.95 2.52
N PRO A 325 -1.78 -0.72 3.36
CA PRO A 325 -1.20 -1.80 4.16
C PRO A 325 -2.23 -2.30 5.19
N GLY A 326 -2.30 -3.62 5.36
CA GLY A 326 -3.27 -4.32 6.19
C GLY A 326 -2.82 -4.65 7.61
N GLY A 327 -1.99 -3.80 8.23
CA GLY A 327 -1.48 -4.00 9.59
C GLY A 327 0.01 -3.73 9.72
N PRO A 328 0.63 -4.17 10.83
CA PRO A 328 0.10 -5.08 11.86
C PRO A 328 -0.91 -4.43 12.82
N ASP A 329 -1.91 -5.20 13.28
CA ASP A 329 -3.00 -4.68 14.13
C ASP A 329 -2.71 -4.77 15.64
N GLU A 330 -1.56 -5.29 16.00
CA GLU A 330 -1.14 -5.49 17.38
C GLU A 330 -0.02 -4.56 17.80
N CYS A 331 0.30 -4.60 19.09
CA CYS A 331 1.31 -3.73 19.70
C CYS A 331 1.07 -2.26 19.30
N ARG A 332 -0.21 -1.85 19.24
CA ARG A 332 -0.63 -0.58 18.63
C ARG A 332 0.11 0.62 19.22
N GLU A 333 0.40 0.62 20.52
CA GLU A 333 1.20 1.68 21.14
C GLU A 333 2.58 1.85 20.48
N ASN A 334 3.23 0.75 20.10
CA ASN A 334 4.55 0.75 19.44
C ASN A 334 4.44 0.93 17.92
N MET A 335 3.34 0.44 17.32
CA MET A 335 3.17 0.41 15.87
C MET A 335 2.49 1.67 15.31
N LYS A 336 1.64 2.36 16.07
CA LYS A 336 0.81 3.49 15.58
C LYS A 336 1.58 4.66 14.99
N GLY A 337 2.86 4.82 15.37
CA GLY A 337 3.73 5.87 14.84
C GLY A 337 4.31 5.58 13.45
N THR A 338 4.28 4.31 13.01
CA THR A 338 4.90 3.89 11.74
C THR A 338 3.97 3.04 10.86
N HIS A 339 2.99 2.37 11.44
CA HIS A 339 2.06 1.50 10.75
C HIS A 339 0.62 1.76 11.18
N GLN A 340 -0.25 1.82 10.20
CA GLN A 340 -1.68 1.81 10.43
C GLN A 340 -2.14 0.38 10.78
N SER A 341 -3.29 0.26 11.44
CA SER A 341 -4.01 -0.99 11.59
C SER A 341 -4.87 -1.24 10.35
N SER A 342 -5.39 -2.46 10.22
CA SER A 342 -6.27 -2.84 9.12
C SER A 342 -7.48 -1.91 9.01
N VAL A 343 -8.16 -1.60 10.12
CA VAL A 343 -9.32 -0.68 10.11
C VAL A 343 -8.95 0.76 9.78
N ASP A 344 -7.68 1.16 9.92
CA ASP A 344 -7.24 2.50 9.50
C ASP A 344 -7.25 2.64 7.97
N GLY A 345 -7.11 1.54 7.22
CA GLY A 345 -7.34 1.52 5.77
C GLY A 345 -8.79 1.82 5.40
N VAL A 346 -9.75 1.41 6.25
CA VAL A 346 -11.17 1.79 6.13
C VAL A 346 -11.37 3.27 6.48
N TRP A 347 -10.73 3.75 7.54
CA TRP A 347 -10.76 5.17 7.90
C TRP A 347 -10.21 6.05 6.76
N MET A 348 -9.06 5.67 6.17
CA MET A 348 -8.46 6.37 5.04
C MET A 348 -9.36 6.36 3.80
N HIS A 349 -10.18 5.31 3.60
CA HIS A 349 -11.16 5.26 2.52
C HIS A 349 -12.17 6.41 2.64
N PHE A 350 -12.63 6.67 3.87
CA PHE A 350 -13.59 7.73 4.15
C PHE A 350 -12.93 9.10 4.02
N GLU A 351 -11.83 9.33 4.73
CA GLU A 351 -11.18 10.65 4.80
C GLU A 351 -10.54 11.10 3.47
N LEU A 352 -9.95 10.17 2.71
CA LEU A 352 -9.23 10.52 1.48
C LEU A 352 -10.11 10.45 0.24
N MET A 353 -10.93 9.42 0.07
CA MET A 353 -11.70 9.22 -1.17
C MET A 353 -13.16 9.63 -1.02
N LEU A 354 -13.85 9.19 0.04
CA LEU A 354 -15.28 9.46 0.20
C LEU A 354 -15.57 10.94 0.45
N GLN A 355 -14.74 11.60 1.27
CA GLN A 355 -14.83 13.05 1.46
C GLN A 355 -14.57 13.83 0.18
N ASN A 356 -13.53 13.43 -0.56
CA ASN A 356 -13.15 14.08 -1.81
C ASN A 356 -14.26 13.97 -2.85
N LEU A 357 -14.86 12.78 -2.97
CA LEU A 357 -16.03 12.54 -3.81
C LEU A 357 -17.16 13.49 -3.42
N TYR A 358 -17.48 13.57 -2.13
CA TYR A 358 -18.57 14.40 -1.66
C TYR A 358 -18.36 15.89 -1.94
N GLU A 359 -17.14 16.39 -1.69
CA GLU A 359 -16.79 17.80 -1.84
C GLU A 359 -16.61 18.22 -3.30
N LYS A 360 -15.95 17.41 -4.14
CA LYS A 360 -15.65 17.78 -5.54
C LYS A 360 -16.81 17.55 -6.51
N ASP A 361 -17.66 16.55 -6.27
CA ASP A 361 -18.75 16.21 -7.20
C ASP A 361 -20.09 16.88 -6.80
N ASP A 362 -20.03 17.92 -5.96
CA ASP A 362 -21.13 18.77 -5.49
C ASP A 362 -22.31 17.97 -4.91
N PHE A 363 -22.01 16.86 -4.21
CA PHE A 363 -23.05 16.03 -3.60
C PHE A 363 -23.82 16.72 -2.48
N ILE A 364 -23.29 17.85 -2.01
CA ILE A 364 -23.96 18.81 -1.12
C ILE A 364 -25.33 19.26 -1.64
N ASN A 365 -25.51 19.32 -2.95
CA ASN A 365 -26.74 19.77 -3.60
C ASN A 365 -27.51 18.61 -4.27
N ARG A 366 -27.13 17.36 -3.99
CA ARG A 366 -27.66 16.17 -4.67
C ARG A 366 -28.22 15.15 -3.67
N PRO A 367 -29.09 14.23 -4.11
CA PRO A 367 -29.64 13.22 -3.21
C PRO A 367 -28.55 12.30 -2.64
N LYS A 368 -28.64 11.95 -1.35
CA LYS A 368 -27.74 10.99 -0.69
C LYS A 368 -27.67 9.63 -1.40
N SER A 369 -28.78 9.19 -2.01
CA SER A 369 -28.81 7.94 -2.79
C SER A 369 -27.90 7.97 -4.02
N GLU A 370 -27.72 9.13 -4.66
CA GLU A 370 -26.75 9.28 -5.76
C GLU A 370 -25.33 9.24 -5.24
N PHE A 371 -25.06 9.88 -4.10
CA PHE A 371 -23.76 9.83 -3.44
C PHE A 371 -23.35 8.40 -3.09
N ILE A 372 -24.23 7.64 -2.44
CA ILE A 372 -23.97 6.23 -2.10
C ILE A 372 -23.71 5.40 -3.36
N LYS A 373 -24.42 5.65 -4.46
CA LYS A 373 -24.21 4.96 -5.74
C LYS A 373 -22.81 5.23 -6.31
N GLU A 374 -22.33 6.47 -6.26
CA GLU A 374 -20.98 6.82 -6.72
C GLU A 374 -19.89 6.35 -5.74
N ALA A 375 -20.12 6.42 -4.44
CA ALA A 375 -19.23 5.92 -3.41
C ALA A 375 -18.88 4.44 -3.60
N LYS A 376 -19.87 3.61 -3.98
CA LYS A 376 -19.69 2.18 -4.28
C LYS A 376 -18.78 1.89 -5.48
N LYS A 377 -18.39 2.89 -6.28
CA LYS A 377 -17.44 2.73 -7.38
C LYS A 377 -15.98 2.84 -6.94
N LEU A 378 -15.72 3.46 -5.77
CA LEU A 378 -14.39 3.58 -5.20
C LEU A 378 -13.81 2.20 -4.85
N ARG A 379 -12.49 2.09 -4.77
CA ARG A 379 -11.83 0.82 -4.43
C ARG A 379 -10.70 1.03 -3.42
N THR A 380 -10.73 0.27 -2.34
CA THR A 380 -9.59 0.12 -1.42
C THR A 380 -9.16 -1.33 -1.44
N ILE A 381 -7.92 -1.56 -1.85
CA ILE A 381 -7.35 -2.89 -2.04
C ILE A 381 -6.26 -3.05 -0.98
N TYR A 382 -6.38 -4.03 -0.10
CA TYR A 382 -5.34 -4.28 0.88
C TYR A 382 -4.11 -4.92 0.27
N MET A 383 -2.95 -4.52 0.77
CA MET A 383 -1.64 -5.14 0.55
C MET A 383 -0.93 -5.26 1.91
N HIS A 384 0.34 -5.65 1.93
CA HIS A 384 1.11 -5.89 3.16
C HIS A 384 0.48 -6.94 4.09
N ASN A 385 -0.09 -8.00 3.51
CA ASN A 385 -0.70 -9.07 4.29
C ASN A 385 -0.41 -10.45 3.68
N LYS A 386 -0.78 -11.50 4.42
CA LYS A 386 -0.81 -12.91 3.97
C LYS A 386 0.54 -13.46 3.47
N THR A 387 1.66 -12.85 3.87
CA THR A 387 2.99 -13.20 3.34
C THR A 387 4.06 -13.38 4.39
N TYR A 388 4.33 -12.34 5.18
CA TYR A 388 5.29 -12.39 6.26
C TYR A 388 4.61 -12.37 7.62
N LYS A 389 5.25 -12.99 8.61
CA LYS A 389 4.87 -12.87 10.01
C LYS A 389 5.36 -11.52 10.55
N LEU A 390 4.54 -10.48 10.43
CA LEU A 390 4.91 -9.13 10.91
C LEU A 390 4.30 -8.75 12.27
N GLY A 391 3.11 -9.28 12.60
CA GLY A 391 2.42 -9.11 13.90
C GLY A 391 2.67 -10.24 14.90
N ASN A 392 1.70 -10.57 15.79
CA ASN A 392 1.86 -11.62 16.82
C ASN A 392 0.70 -12.66 16.87
N LEU A 393 -0.51 -12.38 16.37
CA LEU A 393 -1.74 -13.17 16.56
C LEU A 393 -2.34 -13.76 15.28
N HIS A 394 -2.59 -12.96 14.21
CA HIS A 394 -3.13 -13.48 12.95
C HIS A 394 -2.20 -13.30 11.76
N PHE A 395 -2.15 -14.33 10.92
CA PHE A 395 -1.47 -14.29 9.63
C PHE A 395 -2.27 -13.47 8.60
N ASP A 396 -3.59 -13.43 8.80
CA ASP A 396 -4.55 -12.60 8.06
C ASP A 396 -5.30 -11.64 9.01
N ASP A 397 -4.55 -10.76 9.68
CA ASP A 397 -5.09 -9.73 10.58
C ASP A 397 -6.17 -8.88 9.90
N THR A 398 -5.98 -8.59 8.60
CA THR A 398 -6.89 -7.74 7.82
C THR A 398 -8.30 -8.32 7.72
N ASP A 399 -8.44 -9.58 7.34
CA ASP A 399 -9.76 -10.23 7.23
C ASP A 399 -10.46 -10.30 8.59
N ALA A 400 -9.73 -10.61 9.67
CA ALA A 400 -10.30 -10.70 11.01
C ALA A 400 -10.77 -9.33 11.53
N SER A 401 -9.95 -8.30 11.37
CA SER A 401 -10.17 -6.93 11.87
C SER A 401 -11.30 -6.23 11.12
N VAL A 402 -11.23 -6.20 9.79
CA VAL A 402 -12.30 -5.62 8.95
C VAL A 402 -13.59 -6.43 9.09
N GLY A 403 -13.50 -7.75 9.27
CA GLY A 403 -14.65 -8.63 9.51
C GLY A 403 -15.40 -8.29 10.81
N ARG A 404 -14.68 -8.07 11.92
CA ARG A 404 -15.30 -7.62 13.18
C ARG A 404 -15.97 -6.26 13.02
N LEU A 405 -15.32 -5.31 12.36
CA LEU A 405 -15.89 -3.98 12.09
C LEU A 405 -17.20 -4.08 11.30
N LYS A 406 -17.21 -4.85 10.21
CA LYS A 406 -18.43 -5.10 9.41
C LYS A 406 -19.52 -5.76 10.24
N LYS A 407 -19.17 -6.74 11.08
CA LYS A 407 -20.14 -7.43 11.94
C LYS A 407 -20.78 -6.51 12.99
N ALA A 408 -19.98 -5.60 13.55
CA ALA A 408 -20.46 -4.59 14.49
C ALA A 408 -21.39 -3.58 13.80
N LEU A 409 -21.10 -3.18 12.56
CA LEU A 409 -21.99 -2.33 11.75
C LEU A 409 -23.32 -3.02 11.41
N GLU A 410 -23.27 -4.31 11.06
CA GLU A 410 -24.46 -5.11 10.70
C GLU A 410 -25.42 -5.29 11.88
N THR A 411 -24.90 -5.64 13.05
CA THR A 411 -25.72 -6.10 14.18
C THR A 411 -25.95 -5.04 15.25
N ASN A 412 -24.97 -4.15 15.44
CA ASN A 412 -24.87 -3.23 16.57
C ASN A 412 -25.15 -3.91 17.94
N SER A 413 -24.81 -5.19 18.08
CA SER A 413 -25.08 -5.97 19.29
C SER A 413 -24.01 -5.71 20.35
N GLU A 414 -24.38 -5.74 21.63
CA GLU A 414 -23.42 -5.58 22.74
C GLU A 414 -22.27 -6.60 22.64
N LYS A 415 -22.59 -7.82 22.22
CA LYS A 415 -21.61 -8.90 22.02
C LYS A 415 -20.60 -8.54 20.93
N ASP A 416 -21.05 -8.07 19.77
CA ASP A 416 -20.17 -7.80 18.63
C ASP A 416 -19.39 -6.49 18.83
N LEU A 417 -19.95 -5.51 19.53
CA LEU A 417 -19.24 -4.30 19.97
C LEU A 417 -18.15 -4.63 21.01
N ALA A 418 -18.45 -5.51 21.97
CA ALA A 418 -17.47 -5.96 22.97
C ALA A 418 -16.36 -6.84 22.38
N ALA A 419 -16.54 -7.37 21.16
CA ALA A 419 -15.52 -8.13 20.44
C ALA A 419 -14.51 -7.23 19.70
N LEU A 420 -14.80 -5.94 19.53
CA LEU A 420 -13.89 -4.99 18.91
C LEU A 420 -12.71 -4.67 19.82
N ARG A 421 -11.53 -4.56 19.22
CA ARG A 421 -10.36 -3.99 19.88
C ARG A 421 -10.51 -2.47 19.99
N GLU A 422 -9.76 -1.84 20.90
CA GLU A 422 -9.84 -0.40 21.16
C GLU A 422 -9.73 0.46 19.89
N HIS A 423 -8.75 0.15 19.02
CA HIS A 423 -8.57 0.88 17.76
C HIS A 423 -9.68 0.60 16.72
N GLU A 424 -10.28 -0.59 16.74
CA GLU A 424 -11.41 -0.95 15.88
C GLU A 424 -12.69 -0.22 16.31
N LEU A 425 -12.91 -0.13 17.64
CA LEU A 425 -14.00 0.65 18.20
C LEU A 425 -13.80 2.14 17.90
N ALA A 426 -12.58 2.66 18.04
CA ALA A 426 -12.28 4.05 17.70
C ALA A 426 -12.64 4.36 16.22
N VAL A 427 -12.20 3.51 15.28
CA VAL A 427 -12.59 3.65 13.87
C VAL A 427 -14.10 3.54 13.67
N LEU A 428 -14.76 2.59 14.32
CA LEU A 428 -16.22 2.44 14.22
C LEU A 428 -16.94 3.74 14.62
N GLU A 429 -16.52 4.35 15.73
CA GLU A 429 -17.11 5.60 16.21
C GLU A 429 -16.78 6.79 15.28
N GLU A 430 -15.57 6.83 14.70
CA GLU A 430 -15.20 7.82 13.66
C GLU A 430 -16.08 7.67 12.41
N LEU A 431 -16.32 6.44 11.94
CA LEU A 431 -17.17 6.16 10.78
C LEU A 431 -18.63 6.51 11.03
N LYS A 432 -19.16 6.18 12.22
CA LYS A 432 -20.52 6.58 12.63
C LYS A 432 -20.64 8.09 12.80
N GLY A 433 -19.56 8.75 13.18
CA GLY A 433 -19.46 10.20 13.30
C GLY A 433 -19.30 10.94 11.97
N TYR A 434 -19.14 10.24 10.84
CA TYR A 434 -18.82 10.85 9.56
C TYR A 434 -19.98 11.72 9.04
N TRP A 435 -19.78 13.04 8.99
CA TRP A 435 -20.75 14.02 8.48
C TRP A 435 -20.51 14.35 7.01
N LEU A 436 -21.60 14.71 6.33
CA LEU A 436 -21.58 15.23 4.97
C LEU A 436 -21.60 16.78 4.90
N GLN A 437 -21.23 17.53 5.93
CA GLN A 437 -21.02 19.00 5.83
C GLN A 437 -20.57 19.52 7.21
N SER A 438 -19.29 19.81 7.41
CA SER A 438 -18.78 20.71 8.45
C SER A 438 -17.28 20.88 8.31
N GLU A 439 -16.80 22.13 8.25
CA GLU A 439 -15.37 22.48 8.35
C GLU A 439 -14.82 22.26 9.78
N GLU A 440 -15.69 22.03 10.77
CA GLU A 440 -15.32 21.74 12.15
C GLU A 440 -15.82 20.34 12.56
N LYS A 441 -14.89 19.41 12.82
CA LYS A 441 -15.18 18.08 13.36
C LYS A 441 -15.83 18.22 14.76
N GLN A 442 -17.17 18.24 14.87
CA GLN A 442 -17.86 18.19 16.16
C GLN A 442 -18.72 16.93 16.27
N PHE A 443 -18.34 16.04 17.20
CA PHE A 443 -18.98 14.76 17.48
C PHE A 443 -20.30 14.95 18.25
N PHE A 444 -21.42 14.45 17.72
CA PHE A 444 -22.66 14.29 18.48
C PHE A 444 -23.44 13.06 18.01
N PHE A 445 -23.84 12.21 18.95
CA PHE A 445 -24.72 11.06 18.72
C PHE A 445 -26.19 11.49 18.84
N THR A 446 -27.02 11.25 17.82
CA THR A 446 -28.48 11.15 18.02
C THR A 446 -29.13 10.07 17.15
N PRO A 447 -30.24 9.45 17.59
CA PRO A 447 -30.84 8.28 16.92
C PRO A 447 -31.57 8.54 15.59
N ASN A 448 -31.63 9.80 15.11
CA ASN A 448 -32.55 10.20 14.04
C ASN A 448 -31.86 10.66 12.73
N ASN A 449 -30.56 10.41 12.57
CA ASN A 449 -29.76 10.66 11.35
C ASN A 449 -29.80 12.09 10.75
N VAL A 450 -30.37 13.06 11.47
CA VAL A 450 -30.42 14.47 11.07
C VAL A 450 -30.08 15.35 12.27
N GLN A 451 -28.99 16.11 12.18
CA GLN A 451 -28.62 17.13 13.16
C GLN A 451 -28.22 18.41 12.42
N ASN A 452 -28.77 19.55 12.81
CA ASN A 452 -28.48 20.87 12.20
C ASN A 452 -28.66 20.94 10.67
N GLY A 453 -29.49 20.06 10.08
CA GLY A 453 -29.71 19.99 8.63
C GLY A 453 -28.76 19.04 7.88
N PHE A 454 -27.86 18.36 8.59
CA PHE A 454 -26.91 17.41 8.02
C PHE A 454 -27.43 15.97 8.07
N GLU A 455 -27.38 15.27 6.94
CA GLU A 455 -27.77 13.86 6.82
C GLU A 455 -26.54 12.96 7.01
N PHE A 456 -26.58 12.07 8.01
CA PHE A 456 -25.50 11.12 8.30
C PHE A 456 -25.69 9.82 7.52
N LEU A 457 -24.59 9.11 7.29
CA LEU A 457 -24.64 7.72 6.82
C LEU A 457 -25.07 6.83 7.99
N THR A 458 -26.08 6.01 7.75
CA THR A 458 -26.48 4.96 8.68
C THR A 458 -25.45 3.83 8.71
N SER A 459 -25.44 3.00 9.77
CA SER A 459 -24.56 1.82 9.82
C SER A 459 -24.80 0.85 8.65
N GLU A 460 -26.04 0.75 8.17
CA GLU A 460 -26.39 -0.05 6.99
C GLU A 460 -25.78 0.53 5.71
N GLU A 461 -25.87 1.85 5.51
CA GLU A 461 -25.28 2.53 4.34
C GLU A 461 -23.74 2.47 4.36
N ILE A 462 -23.12 2.63 5.54
CA ILE A 462 -21.67 2.43 5.72
C ILE A 462 -21.30 1.00 5.34
N LEU A 463 -21.99 0.00 5.89
CA LEU A 463 -21.74 -1.41 5.58
C LEU A 463 -21.87 -1.68 4.07
N GLU A 464 -22.92 -1.15 3.43
CA GLU A 464 -23.16 -1.31 2.00
C GLU A 464 -22.03 -0.72 1.14
N ILE A 465 -21.48 0.44 1.54
CA ILE A 465 -20.29 1.02 0.90
C ILE A 465 -19.09 0.09 1.12
N LEU A 466 -18.83 -0.34 2.36
CA LEU A 466 -17.67 -1.17 2.68
C LEU A 466 -17.69 -2.55 1.99
N GLU A 467 -18.86 -3.12 1.78
CA GLU A 467 -19.00 -4.39 1.04
C GLU A 467 -18.72 -4.22 -0.46
N ALA A 468 -19.02 -3.05 -1.03
CA ALA A 468 -18.77 -2.76 -2.44
C ALA A 468 -17.33 -2.30 -2.72
N THR A 469 -16.66 -1.65 -1.77
CA THR A 469 -15.41 -0.93 -2.03
C THR A 469 -14.16 -1.57 -1.44
N ILE A 470 -14.28 -2.29 -0.31
CA ILE A 470 -13.13 -2.87 0.39
C ILE A 470 -12.80 -4.26 -0.14
N VAL A 471 -11.60 -4.41 -0.69
CA VAL A 471 -11.08 -5.65 -1.26
C VAL A 471 -9.88 -6.11 -0.44
N ILE A 472 -9.98 -7.28 0.17
CA ILE A 472 -8.84 -7.98 0.79
C ILE A 472 -8.46 -9.10 -0.18
N PRO A 473 -7.50 -8.88 -1.09
CA PRO A 473 -7.23 -9.83 -2.16
C PRO A 473 -6.61 -11.11 -1.62
N LYS A 474 -6.96 -12.24 -2.25
CA LYS A 474 -6.21 -13.49 -2.13
C LYS A 474 -4.93 -13.38 -2.96
N ILE A 475 -3.89 -14.10 -2.57
CA ILE A 475 -2.66 -14.19 -3.37
C ILE A 475 -3.02 -14.74 -4.76
N GLY A 476 -2.60 -14.01 -5.78
CA GLY A 476 -2.92 -14.23 -7.17
C GLY A 476 -4.22 -13.57 -7.62
N ALA A 477 -5.02 -12.92 -6.78
CA ALA A 477 -6.26 -12.30 -7.23
C ALA A 477 -6.01 -11.11 -8.17
N ARG A 478 -6.84 -10.98 -9.22
CA ARG A 478 -6.92 -9.79 -10.07
C ARG A 478 -8.03 -8.87 -9.57
N THR A 479 -7.74 -7.59 -9.46
CA THR A 479 -8.71 -6.56 -9.06
C THR A 479 -8.70 -5.41 -10.06
N GLU A 480 -9.87 -5.08 -10.62
CA GLU A 480 -10.02 -3.91 -11.50
C GLU A 480 -10.01 -2.62 -10.68
N PHE A 481 -9.41 -1.58 -11.24
CA PHE A 481 -9.46 -0.25 -10.66
C PHE A 481 -10.86 0.34 -10.78
N ALA A 482 -11.17 1.30 -9.91
CA ALA A 482 -12.35 2.14 -10.05
C ALA A 482 -12.37 2.84 -11.42
N SER A 483 -13.55 2.84 -12.03
CA SER A 483 -13.83 3.40 -13.36
C SER A 483 -14.26 4.85 -13.31
#